data_AF-A0A0W0ZJ91-F1
#
_entry.id   AF-A0A0W0ZJ91-F1
#
_cell.length_a   1.000
_cell.length_b   1.000
_cell.length_c   1.000
_cell.angle_alpha   90.00
_cell.angle_beta   90.00
_cell.angle_gamma   90.00
#
_symmetry.space_group_name_H-M   'P 1'
#
loop_
_entity.id
_entity.type
_entity.pdbx_description
1 polymer ?
#
loop_
_entity_poly.entity_id
_entity_poly.type
_entity_poly.pdbx_seq_one_letter_code
_entity_poly.pdbx_strand_id
1 'polypeptide(L)'
;MKLLKGKVSLSMTYWVFGVLPAILYFILVGIIMDNLLKISTTPYIKWIVYVVIFFPYYYYPFIFFAIWKSSNHYTKNKVWPILAKISVILGLALLIKMIISNIIVFNHRNDLPYKLQLETNLLNTQLPKHINKETILTKMTFDKNNNTLTYTITSPHDKSEIKSNLFSDEWKKFMINGACNKKEIRAALDAGITYVYHVNDNHGATITDVVIKASDCK
;
A
#
# COMPACT_ATOMS: atom_id res chain seq x y z
N MET A 1 -6.63 -16.85 -34.69
CA MET A 1 -5.35 -16.75 -33.96
C MET A 1 -4.88 -18.15 -33.51
N LYS A 2 -3.65 -18.59 -33.86
CA LYS A 2 -3.14 -19.96 -33.57
C LYS A 2 -3.00 -20.24 -32.06
N LEU A 3 -2.73 -19.21 -31.26
CA LEU A 3 -2.57 -19.27 -29.79
C LEU A 3 -3.85 -19.79 -29.10
N LEU A 4 -5.00 -19.16 -29.36
CA LEU A 4 -6.31 -19.58 -28.82
C LEU A 4 -6.81 -20.92 -29.34
N LYS A 5 -6.18 -21.47 -30.39
CA LYS A 5 -6.47 -22.83 -30.86
C LYS A 5 -5.64 -23.88 -30.12
N GLY A 6 -4.73 -23.49 -29.22
CA GLY A 6 -3.83 -24.39 -28.51
C GLY A 6 -2.75 -25.01 -29.40
N LYS A 7 -2.57 -24.47 -30.62
CA LYS A 7 -1.61 -25.00 -31.61
C LYS A 7 -0.18 -24.51 -31.38
N VAL A 8 0.02 -23.62 -30.41
CA VAL A 8 1.33 -23.16 -29.97
C VAL A 8 1.79 -24.07 -28.84
N SER A 9 3.08 -24.43 -28.82
CA SER A 9 3.65 -25.32 -27.82
C SER A 9 3.41 -24.81 -26.40
N LEU A 10 3.21 -25.73 -25.46
CA LEU A 10 2.95 -25.42 -24.05
C LEU A 10 4.05 -24.54 -23.43
N SER A 11 5.32 -24.87 -23.68
CA SER A 11 6.47 -24.11 -23.17
C SER A 11 6.44 -22.65 -23.63
N MET A 12 6.24 -22.42 -24.93
CA MET A 12 6.13 -21.08 -25.49
C MET A 12 4.93 -20.32 -24.92
N THR A 13 3.76 -20.95 -24.88
CA THR A 13 2.52 -20.33 -24.38
C THR A 13 2.65 -19.95 -22.90
N TYR A 14 3.31 -20.78 -22.10
CA TYR A 14 3.53 -20.54 -20.68
C TYR A 14 4.62 -19.49 -20.42
N TRP A 15 5.84 -19.69 -20.94
CA TRP A 15 6.97 -18.82 -20.61
C TRP A 15 6.92 -17.47 -21.30
N VAL A 16 6.65 -17.45 -22.61
CA VAL A 16 6.74 -16.21 -23.41
C VAL A 16 5.47 -15.38 -23.29
N PHE A 17 4.31 -16.01 -23.18
CA PHE A 17 3.04 -15.27 -23.08
C PHE A 17 2.46 -15.21 -21.66
N GLY A 18 2.83 -16.12 -20.76
CA GLY A 18 2.39 -16.08 -19.37
C GLY A 18 3.40 -15.39 -18.45
N VAL A 19 4.56 -16.00 -18.29
CA VAL A 19 5.55 -15.59 -17.27
C VAL A 19 6.26 -14.29 -17.64
N LEU A 20 6.81 -14.19 -18.86
CA LEU A 20 7.58 -13.02 -19.28
C LEU A 20 6.75 -11.71 -19.21
N PRO A 21 5.51 -11.64 -19.71
CA PRO A 21 4.68 -10.44 -19.58
C PRO A 21 4.32 -10.11 -18.13
N ALA A 22 4.18 -11.12 -17.27
CA ALA A 22 3.96 -10.92 -15.83
C ALA A 22 5.15 -10.27 -15.14
N ILE A 23 6.36 -10.72 -15.44
CA ILE A 23 7.59 -10.09 -14.92
C ILE A 23 7.69 -8.65 -15.40
N LEU A 24 7.51 -8.40 -16.70
CA LEU A 24 7.56 -7.05 -17.27
C LEU A 24 6.49 -6.13 -16.67
N TYR A 25 5.27 -6.65 -16.48
CA TYR A 25 4.19 -5.92 -15.83
C TYR A 25 4.53 -5.56 -14.39
N PHE A 26 5.09 -6.50 -13.61
CA PHE A 26 5.46 -6.24 -12.23
C PHE A 26 6.53 -5.16 -12.09
N ILE A 27 7.56 -5.20 -12.96
CA ILE A 27 8.60 -4.16 -13.02
C ILE A 27 7.98 -2.80 -13.36
N LEU A 28 7.10 -2.75 -14.37
CA LEU A 28 6.43 -1.52 -14.78
C LEU A 28 5.59 -0.92 -13.65
N VAL A 29 4.81 -1.75 -12.95
CA VAL A 29 4.01 -1.31 -11.80
C VAL A 29 4.91 -0.80 -10.67
N GLY A 30 6.03 -1.47 -10.37
CA GLY A 30 6.99 -1.01 -9.37
C GLY A 30 7.51 0.40 -9.68
N ILE A 31 7.93 0.65 -10.92
CA ILE A 31 8.41 1.97 -11.36
C ILE A 31 7.32 3.04 -11.22
N ILE A 32 6.07 2.71 -11.56
CA ILE A 32 4.93 3.64 -11.43
C ILE A 32 4.65 3.95 -9.97
N MET A 33 4.72 2.95 -9.08
CA MET A 33 4.46 3.13 -7.65
C MET A 33 5.53 4.01 -6.99
N ASP A 34 6.80 3.82 -7.34
CA ASP A 34 7.90 4.66 -6.81
C ASP A 34 7.77 6.13 -7.25
N ASN A 35 7.11 6.39 -8.38
CA ASN A 35 6.95 7.72 -8.96
C ASN A 35 5.50 8.24 -8.89
N LEU A 36 4.64 7.60 -8.09
CA LEU A 36 3.19 7.81 -8.11
C LEU A 36 2.80 9.28 -7.88
N LEU A 37 3.47 9.98 -6.96
CA LEU A 37 3.21 11.39 -6.64
C LEU A 37 3.57 12.35 -7.80
N LYS A 38 4.64 12.05 -8.54
CA LYS A 38 5.06 12.84 -9.72
C LYS A 38 4.13 12.57 -10.92
N ILE A 39 3.69 11.32 -11.06
CA ILE A 39 2.81 10.89 -12.15
C ILE A 39 1.38 11.42 -11.92
N SER A 40 0.87 11.39 -10.69
CA SER A 40 -0.49 11.82 -10.35
C SER A 40 -0.71 13.33 -10.49
N THR A 41 0.35 14.12 -10.40
CA THR A 41 0.32 15.58 -10.58
C THR A 41 0.49 16.00 -12.05
N THR A 42 0.93 15.10 -12.93
CA THR A 42 1.12 15.39 -14.37
C THR A 42 -0.14 14.98 -15.17
N PRO A 43 -0.93 15.92 -15.72
CA PRO A 43 -2.24 15.62 -16.33
C PRO A 43 -2.16 14.63 -17.49
N TYR A 44 -1.13 14.76 -18.34
CA TYR A 44 -0.98 13.99 -19.57
C TYR A 44 -0.58 12.52 -19.35
N ILE A 45 -0.11 12.13 -18.16
CA ILE A 45 0.38 10.77 -17.88
C ILE A 45 -0.70 9.95 -17.15
N LYS A 46 -1.75 10.58 -16.62
CA LYS A 46 -2.82 9.91 -15.87
C LYS A 46 -3.49 8.77 -16.64
N TRP A 47 -3.70 8.92 -17.95
CA TRP A 47 -4.33 7.87 -18.76
C TRP A 47 -3.48 6.61 -18.87
N ILE A 48 -2.14 6.73 -18.85
CA ILE A 48 -1.22 5.59 -18.88
C ILE A 48 -1.40 4.74 -17.63
N VAL A 49 -1.60 5.36 -16.47
CA VAL A 49 -1.85 4.66 -15.20
C VAL A 49 -3.12 3.80 -15.31
N TYR A 50 -4.20 4.33 -15.89
CA TYR A 50 -5.43 3.56 -16.12
C TYR A 50 -5.17 2.38 -17.06
N VAL A 51 -4.47 2.59 -18.17
CA VAL A 51 -4.14 1.51 -19.12
C VAL A 51 -3.37 0.40 -18.42
N VAL A 52 -2.36 0.74 -17.62
CA VAL A 52 -1.57 -0.24 -16.86
C VAL A 52 -2.43 -0.99 -15.85
N ILE A 53 -3.27 -0.28 -15.09
CA ILE A 53 -4.16 -0.91 -14.09
C ILE A 53 -5.14 -1.88 -14.75
N PHE A 54 -5.71 -1.53 -15.91
CA PHE A 54 -6.74 -2.33 -16.55
C PHE A 54 -6.19 -3.47 -17.42
N PHE A 55 -4.97 -3.34 -17.94
CA PHE A 55 -4.33 -4.31 -18.83
C PHE A 55 -4.42 -5.78 -18.34
N PRO A 56 -4.12 -6.12 -17.07
CA PRO A 56 -4.18 -7.50 -16.58
C PRO A 56 -5.55 -8.17 -16.74
N TYR A 57 -6.63 -7.41 -16.58
CA TYR A 57 -7.99 -7.95 -16.61
C TYR A 57 -8.42 -8.38 -18.01
N TYR A 58 -7.81 -7.82 -19.04
CA TYR A 58 -8.07 -8.21 -20.42
C TYR A 58 -7.06 -9.25 -20.91
N TYR A 59 -5.78 -9.06 -20.57
CA TYR A 59 -4.70 -9.89 -21.09
C TYR A 59 -4.65 -11.28 -20.46
N TYR A 60 -4.66 -11.38 -19.12
CA TYR A 60 -4.42 -12.67 -18.45
C TYR A 60 -5.53 -13.69 -18.63
N PRO A 61 -6.84 -13.36 -18.62
CA PRO A 61 -7.87 -14.35 -18.91
C PRO A 61 -7.69 -15.02 -20.27
N PHE A 62 -7.29 -14.24 -21.28
CA PHE A 62 -7.01 -14.74 -22.62
C PHE A 62 -5.81 -15.68 -22.65
N ILE A 63 -4.73 -15.32 -21.96
CA ILE A 63 -3.52 -16.15 -21.85
C ILE A 63 -3.78 -17.42 -21.04
N PHE A 64 -4.50 -17.33 -19.92
CA PHE A 64 -4.89 -18.49 -19.12
C PHE A 64 -5.69 -19.49 -19.93
N PHE A 65 -6.65 -19.02 -20.72
CA PHE A 65 -7.38 -19.87 -21.65
C PHE A 65 -6.46 -20.52 -22.70
N ALA A 66 -5.51 -19.76 -23.26
CA ALA A 66 -4.54 -20.28 -24.22
C ALA A 66 -3.62 -21.35 -23.63
N ILE A 67 -3.10 -21.13 -22.41
CA ILE A 67 -2.27 -22.09 -21.67
C ILE A 67 -3.09 -23.36 -21.38
N TRP A 68 -4.31 -23.21 -20.89
CA TRP A 68 -5.20 -24.33 -20.61
C TRP A 68 -5.43 -25.18 -21.86
N LYS A 69 -5.75 -24.55 -22.99
CA LYS A 69 -5.98 -25.26 -24.25
C LYS A 69 -4.71 -25.90 -24.81
N SER A 70 -3.56 -25.23 -24.72
CA SER A 70 -2.26 -25.78 -25.13
C SER A 70 -1.89 -27.00 -24.29
N SER A 71 -2.18 -26.97 -22.98
CA SER A 71 -1.92 -28.11 -22.08
C SER A 71 -2.75 -29.35 -22.45
N ASN A 72 -3.99 -29.18 -22.93
CA ASN A 72 -4.82 -30.29 -23.39
C ASN A 72 -4.31 -30.95 -24.68
N HIS A 73 -3.59 -30.22 -25.53
CA HIS A 73 -2.99 -30.76 -26.76
C HIS A 73 -1.58 -31.31 -26.54
N TYR A 74 -1.06 -31.23 -25.31
CA TYR A 74 0.29 -31.65 -25.00
C TYR A 74 0.37 -33.18 -24.86
N THR A 75 1.04 -33.85 -25.80
CA THR A 75 1.10 -35.31 -25.88
C THR A 75 2.32 -35.93 -25.21
N LYS A 76 3.31 -35.12 -24.78
CA LYS A 76 4.53 -35.62 -24.13
C LYS A 76 4.28 -35.89 -22.63
N ASN A 77 5.33 -35.81 -21.80
CA ASN A 77 5.25 -36.05 -20.36
C ASN A 77 4.06 -35.33 -19.69
N LYS A 78 3.20 -36.10 -19.01
CA LYS A 78 1.96 -35.63 -18.38
C LYS A 78 2.15 -34.67 -17.19
N VAL A 79 3.36 -34.57 -16.63
CA VAL A 79 3.64 -33.65 -15.50
C VAL A 79 3.49 -32.18 -15.92
N TRP A 80 4.02 -31.81 -17.09
CA TRP A 80 3.98 -30.43 -17.59
C TRP A 80 2.58 -29.83 -17.78
N PRO A 81 1.63 -30.52 -18.46
CA PRO A 81 0.28 -29.99 -18.60
C PRO A 81 -0.46 -29.89 -17.27
N ILE A 82 -0.19 -30.76 -16.28
CA ILE A 82 -0.77 -30.67 -14.94
C ILE A 82 -0.27 -29.41 -14.23
N LEU A 83 1.05 -29.18 -14.21
CA LEU A 83 1.64 -27.97 -13.61
C LEU A 83 1.11 -26.68 -14.27
N ALA A 84 0.95 -26.69 -15.59
CA ALA A 84 0.39 -25.54 -16.32
C ALA A 84 -1.08 -25.26 -15.96
N LYS A 85 -1.88 -26.30 -15.69
CA LYS A 85 -3.27 -26.12 -15.23
C LYS A 85 -3.32 -25.58 -13.81
N ILE A 86 -2.47 -26.09 -12.92
CA ILE A 86 -2.36 -25.60 -11.53
C ILE A 86 -1.96 -24.12 -11.53
N SER A 87 -0.96 -23.72 -12.33
CA SER A 87 -0.54 -22.32 -12.40
C SER A 87 -1.63 -21.40 -12.97
N VAL A 88 -2.43 -21.87 -13.94
CA VAL A 88 -3.61 -21.14 -14.43
C VAL A 88 -4.64 -20.95 -13.33
N ILE A 89 -4.94 -21.98 -12.53
CA ILE A 89 -5.90 -21.89 -11.41
C ILE A 89 -5.41 -20.88 -10.36
N LEU A 90 -4.13 -20.97 -9.97
CA LEU A 90 -3.51 -20.03 -9.03
C LEU A 90 -3.53 -18.60 -9.58
N GLY A 91 -3.16 -18.41 -10.84
CA GLY A 91 -3.17 -17.11 -11.51
C GLY A 91 -4.57 -16.51 -11.56
N LEU A 92 -5.60 -17.31 -11.83
CA LEU A 92 -6.99 -16.87 -11.84
C LEU A 92 -7.46 -16.47 -10.43
N ALA A 93 -7.10 -17.23 -9.40
CA ALA A 93 -7.39 -16.87 -8.01
C ALA A 93 -6.73 -15.54 -7.61
N LEU A 94 -5.47 -15.31 -8.00
CA LEU A 94 -4.77 -14.04 -7.77
C LEU A 94 -5.43 -12.88 -8.52
N LEU A 95 -5.86 -13.09 -9.77
CA LEU A 95 -6.58 -12.08 -10.55
C LEU A 95 -7.91 -11.70 -9.86
N ILE A 96 -8.67 -12.69 -9.40
CA ILE A 96 -9.93 -12.46 -8.66
C ILE A 96 -9.66 -11.67 -7.37
N LYS A 97 -8.62 -12.04 -6.61
CA LYS A 97 -8.22 -11.29 -5.41
C LYS A 97 -7.93 -9.82 -5.74
N MET A 98 -7.21 -9.55 -6.84
CA MET A 98 -6.95 -8.18 -7.29
C MET A 98 -8.24 -7.44 -7.65
N ILE A 99 -9.17 -8.08 -8.38
CA ILE A 99 -10.47 -7.47 -8.72
C ILE A 99 -11.24 -7.10 -7.46
N ILE A 100 -11.38 -8.04 -6.51
CA ILE A 100 -12.08 -7.82 -5.25
C ILE A 100 -11.43 -6.65 -4.48
N SER A 101 -10.10 -6.64 -4.36
CA SER A 101 -9.38 -5.55 -3.70
C SER A 101 -9.68 -4.20 -4.34
N ASN A 102 -9.69 -4.10 -5.67
CA ASN A 102 -10.00 -2.86 -6.37
C ASN A 102 -11.45 -2.42 -6.20
N ILE A 103 -12.41 -3.36 -6.19
CA ILE A 103 -13.82 -3.07 -5.92
C ILE A 103 -14.01 -2.52 -4.51
N ILE A 104 -13.38 -3.15 -3.50
CA ILE A 104 -13.43 -2.67 -2.11
C ILE A 104 -12.86 -1.24 -2.04
N VAL A 105 -11.66 -1.01 -2.58
CA VAL A 105 -11.04 0.32 -2.60
C VAL A 105 -11.91 1.35 -3.32
N PHE A 106 -12.53 0.97 -4.44
CA PHE A 106 -13.41 1.85 -5.20
C PHE A 106 -14.70 2.20 -4.46
N ASN A 107 -15.30 1.23 -3.75
CA ASN A 107 -16.50 1.44 -2.94
C ASN A 107 -16.21 2.35 -1.74
N HIS A 108 -15.03 2.21 -1.14
CA HIS A 108 -14.58 3.05 -0.03
C HIS A 108 -13.77 4.29 -0.48
N ARG A 109 -13.81 4.68 -1.76
CA ARG A 109 -13.02 5.81 -2.27
C ARG A 109 -13.32 7.15 -1.61
N ASN A 110 -14.49 7.29 -0.99
CA ASN A 110 -14.91 8.50 -0.27
C ASN A 110 -14.94 8.27 1.25
N ASP A 111 -14.68 7.05 1.71
CA ASP A 111 -14.69 6.68 3.12
C ASP A 111 -13.32 7.00 3.73
N LEU A 112 -13.26 8.12 4.43
CA LEU A 112 -12.05 8.63 5.04
C LEU A 112 -11.46 7.66 6.10
N PRO A 113 -12.24 7.09 7.04
CA PRO A 113 -11.79 6.02 7.92
C PRO A 113 -11.10 4.86 7.18
N TYR A 114 -11.68 4.38 6.08
CA TYR A 114 -11.07 3.30 5.29
C TYR A 114 -9.72 3.71 4.69
N LYS A 115 -9.61 4.94 4.17
CA LYS A 115 -8.34 5.48 3.64
C LYS A 115 -7.24 5.52 4.69
N LEU A 116 -7.56 6.00 5.89
CA LEU A 116 -6.60 6.11 6.98
C LEU A 116 -6.18 4.74 7.52
N GLN A 117 -7.10 3.77 7.56
CA GLN A 117 -6.76 2.40 7.89
C GLN A 117 -5.80 1.79 6.85
N LEU A 118 -6.05 2.00 5.56
CA LEU A 118 -5.18 1.51 4.49
C LEU A 118 -3.80 2.16 4.56
N GLU A 119 -3.73 3.47 4.72
CA GLU A 119 -2.48 4.22 4.88
C GLU A 119 -1.69 3.73 6.10
N THR A 120 -2.37 3.50 7.23
CA THR A 120 -1.77 2.93 8.44
C THR A 120 -1.16 1.56 8.17
N ASN A 121 -1.89 0.68 7.48
CA ASN A 121 -1.40 -0.66 7.14
C ASN A 121 -0.18 -0.60 6.21
N LEU A 122 -0.20 0.29 5.22
CA LEU A 122 0.92 0.49 4.29
C LEU A 122 2.15 1.04 5.02
N LEU A 123 1.98 2.07 5.85
CA LEU A 123 3.08 2.67 6.61
C LEU A 123 3.69 1.67 7.59
N ASN A 124 2.87 0.84 8.26
CA ASN A 124 3.34 -0.21 9.16
C ASN A 124 4.28 -1.23 8.49
N THR A 125 4.18 -1.45 7.18
CA THR A 125 5.14 -2.32 6.46
C THR A 125 6.53 -1.69 6.29
N GLN A 126 6.62 -0.36 6.49
CA GLN A 126 7.86 0.42 6.37
C GLN A 126 8.42 0.86 7.74
N LEU A 127 7.78 0.46 8.84
CA LEU A 127 8.27 0.77 10.19
C LEU A 127 9.31 -0.27 10.65
N PRO A 128 10.27 0.13 11.51
CA PRO A 128 10.48 1.47 12.05
C PRO A 128 11.03 2.46 11.01
N LYS A 129 10.54 3.71 11.04
CA LYS A 129 10.92 4.75 10.07
C LYS A 129 11.48 5.97 10.77
N HIS A 130 12.69 6.38 10.40
CA HIS A 130 13.29 7.63 10.87
C HIS A 130 12.53 8.83 10.31
N ILE A 131 12.05 9.70 11.20
CA ILE A 131 11.45 10.99 10.85
C ILE A 131 12.52 12.06 10.76
N ASN A 132 13.48 12.00 11.68
CA ASN A 132 14.69 12.81 11.71
C ASN A 132 15.82 11.99 12.38
N LYS A 133 16.95 12.63 12.69
CA LYS A 133 18.11 11.96 13.32
C LYS A 133 17.82 11.40 14.73
N GLU A 134 16.81 11.91 15.40
CA GLU A 134 16.55 11.71 16.84
C GLU A 134 15.18 11.12 17.14
N THR A 135 14.35 10.86 16.13
CA THR A 135 12.96 10.42 16.28
C THR A 135 12.63 9.35 15.25
N ILE A 136 12.17 8.21 15.75
CA ILE A 136 11.73 7.06 14.97
C ILE A 136 10.23 6.88 15.16
N LEU A 137 9.48 6.80 14.08
CA LEU A 137 8.11 6.29 14.12
C LEU A 137 8.17 4.76 14.21
N THR A 138 7.66 4.20 15.30
CA THR A 138 7.76 2.76 15.60
C THR A 138 6.45 2.03 15.39
N LYS A 139 5.32 2.72 15.54
CA LYS A 139 3.99 2.13 15.34
C LYS A 139 2.98 3.16 14.86
N MET A 140 2.04 2.72 14.03
CA MET A 140 0.84 3.49 13.70
C MET A 140 -0.39 2.58 13.83
N THR A 141 -1.47 3.08 14.44
CA THR A 141 -2.73 2.34 14.57
C THR A 141 -3.91 3.26 14.33
N PHE A 142 -4.92 2.76 13.63
CA PHE A 142 -6.18 3.46 13.45
C PHE A 142 -7.29 2.63 14.09
N ASP A 143 -8.02 3.20 15.05
CA ASP A 143 -9.17 2.57 15.70
C ASP A 143 -10.37 3.52 15.68
N LYS A 144 -11.40 3.16 14.91
CA LYS A 144 -12.62 3.94 14.65
C LYS A 144 -12.32 5.34 14.10
N ASN A 145 -12.10 6.29 15.01
CA ASN A 145 -11.83 7.70 14.72
C ASN A 145 -10.51 8.19 15.33
N ASN A 146 -9.71 7.31 15.93
CA ASN A 146 -8.44 7.66 16.53
C ASN A 146 -7.29 7.16 15.66
N ASN A 147 -6.49 8.10 15.15
CA ASN A 147 -5.25 7.80 14.47
C ASN A 147 -4.09 8.00 15.44
N THR A 148 -3.51 6.90 15.90
CA THR A 148 -2.47 6.88 16.91
C THR A 148 -1.11 6.63 16.29
N LEU A 149 -0.17 7.54 16.50
CA LEU A 149 1.21 7.47 16.03
C LEU A 149 2.15 7.37 17.23
N THR A 150 2.96 6.31 17.29
CA THR A 150 3.93 6.09 18.36
C THR A 150 5.34 6.41 17.88
N TYR A 151 5.97 7.37 18.54
CA TYR A 151 7.33 7.81 18.28
C TYR A 151 8.24 7.38 19.42
N THR A 152 9.46 7.00 19.07
CA THR A 152 10.56 6.73 19.99
C THR A 152 11.66 7.74 19.74
N ILE A 153 12.06 8.46 20.78
CA ILE A 153 13.19 9.38 20.74
C ILE A 153 14.47 8.59 20.97
N THR A 154 15.42 8.67 20.04
CA THR A 154 16.70 7.95 20.09
C THR A 154 17.82 8.73 20.78
N SER A 155 17.50 9.91 21.33
CA SER A 155 18.43 10.68 22.15
C SER A 155 18.90 9.87 23.36
N PRO A 156 20.17 9.96 23.79
CA PRO A 156 20.69 9.27 24.97
C PRO A 156 20.09 9.77 26.30
N HIS A 157 19.31 10.84 26.26
CA HIS A 157 18.64 11.42 27.42
C HIS A 157 17.36 10.63 27.76
N ASP A 158 17.34 10.04 28.96
CA ASP A 158 16.17 9.35 29.50
C ASP A 158 15.03 10.32 29.83
N LYS A 159 13.79 9.81 29.95
CA LYS A 159 12.64 10.60 30.42
C LYS A 159 12.93 11.41 31.69
N SER A 160 13.78 10.91 32.59
CA SER A 160 14.20 11.58 33.83
C SER A 160 14.96 12.89 33.59
N GLU A 161 15.63 13.04 32.45
CA GLU A 161 16.42 14.23 32.07
C GLU A 161 15.60 15.22 31.23
N ILE A 162 14.50 14.75 30.64
CA ILE A 162 13.58 15.58 29.86
C ILE A 162 12.61 16.27 30.81
N LYS A 163 12.62 17.61 30.83
CA LYS A 163 11.59 18.40 31.53
C LYS A 163 10.24 18.19 30.86
N SER A 164 9.53 17.13 31.26
CA SER A 164 8.31 16.60 30.63
C SER A 164 7.28 17.70 30.34
N ASN A 165 7.08 18.65 31.25
CA ASN A 165 6.09 19.73 31.05
C ASN A 165 6.49 20.69 29.93
N LEU A 166 7.73 21.18 29.92
CA LEU A 166 8.22 22.12 28.91
C LEU A 166 8.30 21.45 27.54
N PHE A 167 8.82 20.21 27.51
CA PHE A 167 8.88 19.40 26.31
C PHE A 167 7.47 19.12 25.75
N SER A 168 6.52 18.75 26.61
CA SER A 168 5.14 18.48 26.21
C SER A 168 4.47 19.71 25.59
N ASP A 169 4.67 20.90 26.16
CA ASP A 169 4.08 22.13 25.62
C ASP A 169 4.66 22.52 24.26
N GLU A 170 5.98 22.44 24.09
CA GLU A 170 6.64 22.72 22.82
C GLU A 170 6.26 21.69 21.75
N TRP A 171 6.25 20.40 22.12
CA TRP A 171 5.89 19.31 21.21
C TRP A 171 4.42 19.40 20.81
N LYS A 172 3.53 19.72 21.74
CA LYS A 172 2.11 19.94 21.46
C LYS A 172 1.91 21.10 20.48
N LYS A 173 2.57 22.24 20.68
CA LYS A 173 2.51 23.37 19.74
C LYS A 173 3.03 22.98 18.35
N PHE A 174 4.16 22.29 18.29
CA PHE A 174 4.73 21.81 17.02
C PHE A 174 3.76 20.88 16.28
N MET A 175 3.18 19.91 16.99
CA MET A 175 2.25 18.94 16.41
C MET A 175 0.94 19.58 15.98
N ILE A 176 0.37 20.50 16.77
CA ILE A 176 -0.82 21.28 16.38
C ILE A 176 -0.53 22.07 15.11
N ASN A 177 0.58 22.82 15.07
CA ASN A 177 0.93 23.61 13.89
C ASN A 177 1.11 22.72 12.64
N GLY A 178 1.75 21.55 12.80
CA GLY A 178 1.92 20.58 11.72
C GLY A 178 0.61 19.95 11.24
N ALA A 179 -0.30 19.64 12.17
CA ALA A 179 -1.59 19.02 11.89
C ALA A 179 -2.58 20.02 11.24
N CYS A 180 -2.67 21.23 11.78
CA CYS A 180 -3.63 22.24 11.32
C CYS A 180 -3.26 22.85 9.96
N ASN A 181 -1.97 22.96 9.64
CA ASN A 181 -1.51 23.54 8.36
C ASN A 181 -1.46 22.55 7.21
N LYS A 182 -1.49 21.23 7.48
CA LYS A 182 -1.54 20.20 6.44
C LYS A 182 -2.98 19.94 6.03
N LYS A 183 -3.32 20.28 4.79
CA LYS A 183 -4.68 20.12 4.23
C LYS A 183 -5.30 18.73 4.46
N GLU A 184 -4.50 17.68 4.32
CA GLU A 184 -4.93 16.29 4.49
C GLU A 184 -5.30 15.98 5.95
N ILE A 185 -4.44 16.39 6.89
CA ILE A 185 -4.66 16.19 8.33
C ILE A 185 -5.82 17.07 8.81
N ARG A 186 -5.90 18.32 8.35
CA ARG A 186 -7.02 19.23 8.65
C ARG A 186 -8.35 18.65 8.18
N ALA A 187 -8.43 18.14 6.95
CA ALA A 187 -9.64 17.49 6.44
C ALA A 187 -10.04 16.27 7.29
N ALA A 188 -9.05 15.52 7.82
CA ALA A 188 -9.33 14.41 8.71
C ALA A 188 -9.86 14.86 10.09
N LEU A 189 -9.23 15.88 10.68
CA LEU A 189 -9.70 16.49 11.94
C LEU A 189 -11.14 17.01 11.81
N ASP A 190 -11.43 17.74 10.73
CA ASP A 190 -12.77 18.31 10.48
C ASP A 190 -13.84 17.22 10.25
N ALA A 191 -13.44 16.03 9.81
CA ALA A 191 -14.30 14.85 9.71
C ALA A 191 -14.49 14.10 11.04
N GLY A 192 -13.99 14.63 12.16
CA GLY A 192 -14.16 14.07 13.50
C GLY A 192 -13.09 13.07 13.92
N ILE A 193 -11.98 13.00 13.18
CA ILE A 193 -10.84 12.12 13.50
C ILE A 193 -9.95 12.81 14.53
N THR A 194 -9.46 12.06 15.50
CA THR A 194 -8.53 12.54 16.54
C THR A 194 -7.15 11.95 16.27
N TYR A 195 -6.12 12.78 16.27
CA TYR A 195 -4.74 12.32 16.18
C TYR A 195 -4.14 12.21 17.58
N VAL A 196 -3.58 11.06 17.90
CA VAL A 196 -2.94 10.77 19.18
C VAL A 196 -1.47 10.46 18.94
N TYR A 197 -0.58 11.25 19.52
CA TYR A 197 0.86 11.08 19.41
C TYR A 197 1.39 10.55 20.73
N HIS A 198 1.80 9.29 20.76
CA HIS A 198 2.51 8.71 21.90
C HIS A 198 4.01 8.88 21.69
N VAL A 199 4.68 9.59 22.59
CA VAL A 199 6.12 9.82 22.51
C VAL A 199 6.79 9.07 23.66
N ASN A 200 7.63 8.11 23.31
CA ASN A 200 8.39 7.29 24.25
C ASN A 200 9.88 7.61 24.17
N ASP A 201 10.60 7.38 25.26
CA ASP A 201 12.07 7.35 25.24
C ASP A 201 12.61 6.06 24.60
N ASN A 202 13.93 5.98 24.49
CA ASN A 202 14.68 4.83 23.97
C ASN A 202 14.47 3.53 24.79
N HIS A 203 14.01 3.63 26.03
CA HIS A 203 13.68 2.51 26.92
C HIS A 203 12.18 2.13 26.88
N GLY A 204 11.37 2.85 26.09
CA GLY A 204 9.94 2.59 25.93
C GLY A 204 9.05 3.25 26.98
N ALA A 205 9.60 4.08 27.87
CA ALA A 205 8.80 4.83 28.83
C ALA A 205 8.17 6.07 28.16
N THR A 206 6.87 6.27 28.40
CA THR A 206 6.12 7.38 27.81
C THR A 206 6.57 8.71 28.38
N ILE A 207 7.09 9.58 27.50
CA ILE A 207 7.50 10.96 27.79
C ILE A 207 6.27 11.87 27.82
N THR A 208 5.44 11.80 26.77
CA THR A 208 4.21 12.60 26.65
C THR A 208 3.23 12.00 25.65
N ASP A 209 1.96 12.29 25.86
CA ASP A 209 0.86 11.99 24.94
C ASP A 209 0.22 13.30 24.47
N VAL A 210 0.21 13.52 23.16
CA VAL A 210 -0.42 14.69 22.56
C VAL A 210 -1.67 14.25 21.81
N VAL A 211 -2.82 14.76 22.24
CA VAL A 211 -4.11 14.54 21.56
C VAL A 211 -4.48 15.82 20.80
N ILE A 212 -4.76 15.68 19.52
CA ILE A 212 -5.16 16.78 18.62
C ILE A 212 -6.55 16.47 18.06
N LYS A 213 -7.46 17.43 18.24
CA LYS A 213 -8.85 17.44 17.76
C LYS A 213 -9.09 18.66 16.88
N ALA A 214 -10.20 18.66 16.15
CA ALA A 214 -10.60 19.80 15.30
C ALA A 214 -10.67 21.15 16.04
N SER A 215 -10.98 21.12 17.34
CA SER A 215 -11.04 22.30 18.21
C SER A 215 -9.69 22.96 18.43
N ASP A 216 -8.59 22.20 18.35
CA ASP A 216 -7.23 22.71 18.59
C ASP A 216 -6.68 23.51 17.41
N CYS A 217 -7.39 23.48 16.27
CA CYS A 217 -7.06 24.20 15.03
C CYS A 217 -7.98 25.41 14.79
N LYS A 218 -8.62 25.94 15.83
CA LYS A 218 -9.51 27.11 15.74
C LYS A 218 -8.81 28.39 16.18
#